data_AF-A0A2P6NU61-F1
#
_entry.id   AF-A0A2P6NU61-F1
#
_cell.length_a   1.000
_cell.length_b   1.000
_cell.length_c   1.000
_cell.angle_alpha   90.00
_cell.angle_beta   90.00
_cell.angle_gamma   90.00
#
_symmetry.space_group_name_H-M   'P 1'
#
loop_
_entity.id
_entity.type
_entity.pdbx_description
1 polymer ?
#
loop_
_entity_poly.entity_id
_entity_poly.type
_entity_poly.pdbx_seq_one_letter_code
_entity_poly.pdbx_strand_id
1 'polypeptide(L)'
;MTTQDSSDKKEVLEPSSQRFVDKKKEVAEVQAALDIQKEEFVLQEGELRHREDILRRKDLELQESLVKFNRFLQDNNSKRSDAERKHLQVKREREYKEQEIHRLAESLETLKNEGIEKESLLEKHRKYEEFLNSVLERTDEYKEIKFLVERWKILKDTGDQLRRQTEESTLRTESQSKSMQKYMEEKNIEILNYNNIVASLQNRLEARMDGLLQGENAAEERSKSILMHNLEASQIKM
;
A
#
# COMPACT_ATOMS: atom_id res chain seq x y z
N MET A 1 -63.45 97.50 -107.63
CA MET A 1 -64.61 97.23 -108.50
C MET A 1 -65.49 96.24 -107.76
N THR A 2 -66.61 96.70 -107.19
CA THR A 2 -67.98 96.61 -107.79
C THR A 2 -68.40 95.13 -107.78
N THR A 3 -69.42 94.61 -107.11
CA THR A 3 -70.69 95.06 -106.49
C THR A 3 -71.28 93.78 -105.83
N GLN A 4 -71.97 93.81 -104.68
CA GLN A 4 -73.44 93.81 -104.57
C GLN A 4 -74.09 92.59 -105.29
N ASP A 5 -75.05 91.84 -104.78
CA ASP A 5 -76.05 92.05 -103.74
C ASP A 5 -76.88 90.75 -103.62
N SER A 6 -77.56 90.53 -102.49
CA SER A 6 -78.90 89.91 -102.33
C SER A 6 -79.26 88.55 -102.98
N SER A 7 -80.16 87.70 -102.49
CA SER A 7 -80.91 87.50 -101.25
C SER A 7 -81.71 86.19 -101.46
N ASP A 8 -81.91 85.46 -100.36
CA ASP A 8 -83.14 84.74 -99.99
C ASP A 8 -83.56 83.35 -100.54
N LYS A 9 -83.84 82.50 -99.52
CA LYS A 9 -84.85 81.43 -99.38
C LYS A 9 -84.48 79.95 -99.65
N LYS A 10 -84.17 79.28 -98.52
CA LYS A 10 -84.72 78.01 -97.97
C LYS A 10 -85.54 77.15 -98.95
N GLU A 11 -85.32 75.83 -99.06
CA GLU A 11 -85.64 74.87 -97.98
C GLU A 11 -85.06 73.45 -98.22
N VAL A 12 -84.74 72.78 -97.10
CA VAL A 12 -84.66 71.31 -96.83
C VAL A 12 -83.54 70.46 -97.46
N LEU A 13 -82.53 70.08 -96.65
CA LEU A 13 -82.09 68.68 -96.49
C LEU A 13 -81.27 68.48 -95.19
N GLU A 14 -81.94 68.14 -94.10
CA GLU A 14 -81.37 67.59 -92.85
C GLU A 14 -81.37 66.05 -92.96
N PRO A 15 -80.20 65.38 -93.00
CA PRO A 15 -79.85 64.48 -91.88
C PRO A 15 -78.34 64.34 -91.58
N SER A 16 -77.45 65.13 -92.20
CA SER A 16 -75.99 64.97 -92.10
C SER A 16 -75.35 65.85 -91.01
N SER A 17 -75.94 66.99 -90.69
CA SER A 17 -75.49 67.94 -89.67
C SER A 17 -75.81 67.46 -88.25
N GLN A 18 -77.01 66.93 -88.01
CA GLN A 18 -77.39 66.33 -86.72
C GLN A 18 -76.46 65.16 -86.33
N ARG A 19 -76.17 64.23 -87.26
CA ARG A 19 -75.29 63.08 -87.01
C ARG A 19 -73.85 63.47 -86.67
N PHE A 20 -73.34 64.56 -87.24
CA PHE A 20 -72.00 65.06 -86.94
C PHE A 20 -71.94 65.73 -85.57
N VAL A 21 -73.00 66.45 -85.19
CA VAL A 21 -73.16 67.02 -83.85
C VAL A 21 -73.32 65.92 -82.80
N ASP A 22 -74.08 64.87 -83.09
CA ASP A 22 -74.27 63.73 -82.20
C ASP A 22 -72.98 62.92 -82.03
N LYS A 23 -72.21 62.67 -83.12
CA LYS A 23 -70.88 62.07 -83.01
C LYS A 23 -69.88 62.94 -82.24
N LYS A 24 -69.95 64.28 -82.36
CA LYS A 24 -69.11 65.18 -81.56
C LYS A 24 -69.47 65.15 -80.08
N LYS A 25 -70.76 65.03 -79.75
CA LYS A 25 -71.21 64.83 -78.36
C LYS A 25 -70.77 63.48 -77.82
N GLU A 26 -70.91 62.42 -78.60
CA GLU A 26 -70.45 61.06 -78.25
C GLU A 26 -68.93 61.04 -78.02
N VAL A 27 -68.13 61.67 -78.89
CA VAL A 27 -66.68 61.79 -78.71
C VAL A 27 -66.33 62.63 -77.47
N ALA A 28 -67.07 63.70 -77.18
CA ALA A 28 -66.85 64.50 -75.98
C ALA A 28 -67.23 63.76 -74.69
N GLU A 29 -68.30 62.97 -74.72
CA GLU A 29 -68.75 62.14 -73.61
C GLU A 29 -67.78 60.99 -73.35
N VAL A 30 -67.29 60.33 -74.40
CA VAL A 30 -66.22 59.31 -74.31
C VAL A 30 -64.92 59.93 -73.81
N GLN A 31 -64.56 61.15 -74.24
CA GLN A 31 -63.37 61.85 -73.77
C GLN A 31 -63.50 62.24 -72.29
N ALA A 32 -64.66 62.76 -71.86
CA ALA A 32 -64.93 63.06 -70.46
C ALA A 32 -64.90 61.79 -69.58
N ALA A 33 -65.48 60.69 -70.05
CA ALA A 33 -65.43 59.40 -69.36
C ALA A 33 -63.99 58.86 -69.27
N LEU A 34 -63.20 59.02 -70.34
CA LEU A 34 -61.78 58.64 -70.35
C LEU A 34 -60.96 59.50 -69.38
N ASP A 35 -61.25 60.80 -69.27
CA ASP A 35 -60.53 61.69 -68.36
C ASP A 35 -60.90 61.43 -66.89
N ILE A 36 -62.18 61.15 -66.59
CA ILE A 36 -62.60 60.65 -65.26
C ILE A 36 -61.88 59.33 -64.93
N GLN A 37 -61.82 58.39 -65.87
CA GLN A 37 -61.14 57.11 -65.67
C GLN A 37 -59.63 57.30 -65.44
N LYS A 38 -58.98 58.22 -66.15
CA LYS A 38 -57.57 58.57 -65.91
C LYS A 38 -57.36 59.15 -64.50
N GLU A 39 -58.23 60.06 -64.06
CA GLU A 39 -58.15 60.63 -62.71
C GLU A 39 -58.33 59.55 -61.64
N GLU A 40 -59.28 58.62 -61.82
CA GLU A 40 -59.46 57.46 -60.95
C GLU A 40 -58.23 56.55 -60.93
N PHE A 41 -57.62 56.27 -62.08
CA PHE A 41 -56.39 55.48 -62.16
C PHE A 41 -55.21 56.16 -61.45
N VAL A 42 -55.06 57.48 -61.59
CA VAL A 42 -53.99 58.23 -60.91
C VAL A 42 -54.18 58.18 -59.39
N LEU A 43 -55.42 58.30 -58.91
CA LEU A 43 -55.74 58.17 -57.48
C LEU A 43 -55.41 56.76 -56.96
N GLN A 44 -55.87 55.72 -57.67
CA GLN A 44 -55.58 54.33 -57.32
C GLN A 44 -54.08 54.01 -57.35
N GLU A 45 -53.35 54.52 -58.33
CA GLU A 45 -51.90 54.36 -58.42
C GLU A 45 -51.21 55.04 -57.22
N GLY A 46 -51.69 56.21 -56.80
CA GLY A 46 -51.21 56.91 -55.60
C GLY A 46 -51.44 56.11 -54.31
N GLU A 47 -52.63 55.53 -54.13
CA GLU A 47 -52.94 54.67 -52.98
C GLU A 47 -52.10 53.39 -52.95
N LEU A 48 -51.91 52.76 -54.11
CA LEU A 48 -51.07 51.56 -54.24
C LEU A 48 -49.60 51.87 -53.92
N ARG A 49 -49.05 52.98 -54.44
CA ARG A 49 -47.69 53.44 -54.12
C ARG A 49 -47.54 53.72 -52.62
N HIS A 50 -48.52 54.40 -52.02
CA HIS A 50 -48.50 54.66 -50.57
C HIS A 50 -48.51 53.36 -49.76
N ARG A 51 -49.33 52.38 -50.17
CA ARG A 51 -49.38 51.06 -49.54
C ARG A 51 -48.07 50.29 -49.72
N GLU A 52 -47.47 50.36 -50.90
CA GLU A 52 -46.16 49.77 -51.19
C GLU A 52 -45.08 50.37 -50.27
N ASP A 53 -45.05 51.69 -50.09
CA ASP A 53 -44.11 52.36 -49.20
C ASP A 53 -44.31 52.02 -47.72
N ILE A 54 -45.56 51.83 -47.27
CA ILE A 54 -45.84 51.32 -45.92
C ILE A 54 -45.33 49.89 -45.77
N LEU A 55 -45.59 49.02 -46.75
CA LEU A 55 -45.15 47.62 -46.71
C LEU A 55 -43.62 47.53 -46.69
N ARG A 56 -42.92 48.33 -47.51
CA ARG A 56 -41.46 48.42 -47.50
C ARG A 56 -40.91 48.84 -46.15
N ARG A 57 -41.50 49.86 -45.51
CA ARG A 57 -41.08 50.29 -44.17
C ARG A 57 -41.27 49.19 -43.12
N LYS A 58 -42.42 48.50 -43.13
CA LYS A 58 -42.67 47.39 -42.22
C LYS A 58 -41.71 46.22 -42.45
N ASP A 59 -41.36 45.92 -43.71
CA ASP A 59 -40.39 44.87 -44.02
C ASP A 59 -38.99 45.24 -43.49
N LEU A 60 -38.55 46.49 -43.69
CA LEU A 60 -37.29 46.98 -43.11
C LEU A 60 -37.28 46.89 -41.58
N GLU A 61 -38.35 47.30 -40.91
CA GLU A 61 -38.49 47.19 -39.44
C GLU A 61 -38.42 45.73 -38.97
N LEU A 62 -39.06 44.81 -39.70
CA LEU A 62 -39.01 43.37 -39.42
C LEU A 62 -37.60 42.81 -39.61
N GLN A 63 -36.92 43.18 -40.70
CA GLN A 63 -35.53 42.79 -40.95
C GLN A 63 -34.60 43.28 -39.84
N GLU A 64 -34.73 44.54 -39.42
CA GLU A 64 -33.95 45.08 -38.30
C GLU A 64 -34.23 44.34 -36.98
N SER A 65 -35.51 44.06 -36.70
CA SER A 65 -35.91 43.30 -35.52
C SER A 65 -35.32 41.88 -35.53
N LEU A 66 -35.31 41.22 -36.68
CA LEU A 66 -34.76 39.89 -36.86
C LEU A 66 -33.23 39.87 -36.66
N VAL A 67 -32.52 40.89 -37.14
CA VAL A 67 -31.08 41.06 -36.88
C VAL A 67 -30.82 41.25 -35.38
N LYS A 68 -31.59 42.11 -34.70
CA LYS A 68 -31.47 42.35 -33.25
C LYS A 68 -31.76 41.07 -32.46
N PHE A 69 -32.80 40.32 -32.85
CA PHE A 69 -33.18 39.06 -32.20
C PHE A 69 -32.11 37.98 -32.38
N ASN A 70 -31.58 37.81 -33.60
CA ASN A 70 -30.50 36.87 -33.84
C ASN A 70 -29.24 37.20 -33.03
N ARG A 71 -28.87 38.50 -32.96
CA ARG A 71 -27.77 38.95 -32.11
C ARG A 71 -28.03 38.63 -30.63
N PHE A 72 -29.24 38.91 -30.14
CA PHE A 72 -29.62 38.59 -28.77
C PHE A 72 -29.52 37.09 -28.48
N LEU A 73 -29.98 36.23 -29.40
CA LEU A 73 -29.86 34.78 -29.26
C LEU A 73 -28.40 34.31 -29.24
N GLN A 74 -27.55 34.86 -30.11
CA GLN A 74 -26.12 34.55 -30.13
C GLN A 74 -25.44 34.96 -28.82
N ASP A 75 -25.68 36.19 -28.37
CA ASP A 75 -25.11 36.71 -27.12
C ASP A 75 -25.60 35.92 -25.90
N ASN A 76 -26.88 35.56 -25.85
CA ASN A 76 -27.44 34.76 -24.77
C ASN A 76 -26.86 33.34 -24.77
N ASN A 77 -26.75 32.70 -25.94
CA ASN A 77 -26.18 31.37 -26.04
C ASN A 77 -24.69 31.36 -25.68
N SER A 78 -23.93 32.40 -26.05
CA SER A 78 -22.55 32.59 -25.61
C SER A 78 -22.47 32.72 -24.09
N LYS A 79 -23.30 33.58 -23.48
CA LYS A 79 -23.34 33.75 -22.01
C LYS A 79 -23.71 32.46 -21.28
N ARG A 80 -24.67 31.69 -21.81
CA ARG A 80 -25.05 30.38 -21.28
C ARG A 80 -23.88 29.40 -21.36
N SER A 81 -23.25 29.28 -22.53
CA SER A 81 -22.11 28.38 -22.74
C SER A 81 -20.92 28.75 -21.82
N ASP A 82 -20.64 30.03 -21.65
CA ASP A 82 -19.59 30.50 -20.73
C ASP A 82 -19.92 30.19 -19.27
N ALA A 83 -21.17 30.38 -18.85
CA ALA A 83 -21.63 30.05 -17.51
C ALA A 83 -21.56 28.54 -17.24
N GLU A 84 -22.00 27.71 -18.19
CA GLU A 84 -21.93 26.25 -18.09
C GLU A 84 -20.48 25.76 -17.99
N ARG A 85 -19.58 26.31 -18.82
CA ARG A 85 -18.15 25.99 -18.79
C ARG A 85 -17.51 26.38 -17.46
N LYS A 86 -17.79 27.57 -16.94
CA LYS A 86 -17.31 28.01 -15.63
C LYS A 86 -17.83 27.12 -14.51
N HIS A 87 -19.12 26.80 -14.53
CA HIS A 87 -19.72 25.90 -13.55
C HIS A 87 -19.05 24.53 -13.57
N LEU A 88 -18.83 23.94 -14.76
CA LEU A 88 -18.16 22.65 -14.89
C LEU A 88 -16.71 22.70 -14.41
N GLN A 89 -15.98 23.77 -14.70
CA GLN A 89 -14.62 23.97 -14.22
C GLN A 89 -14.59 24.02 -12.69
N VAL A 90 -15.41 24.89 -12.07
CA VAL A 90 -15.49 25.02 -10.61
C VAL A 90 -15.90 23.70 -9.95
N LYS A 91 -16.83 22.96 -10.55
CA LYS A 91 -17.24 21.64 -10.06
C LYS A 91 -16.07 20.66 -10.06
N ARG A 92 -15.30 20.56 -11.15
CA ARG A 92 -14.13 19.69 -11.23
C ARG A 92 -13.05 20.09 -10.23
N GLU A 93 -12.77 21.39 -10.10
CA GLU A 93 -11.80 21.90 -9.13
C GLU A 93 -12.24 21.58 -7.69
N ARG A 94 -13.53 21.70 -7.37
CA ARG A 94 -14.10 21.33 -6.08
C ARG A 94 -13.94 19.83 -5.82
N GLU A 95 -14.30 18.97 -6.77
CA GLU A 95 -14.14 17.51 -6.64
C GLU A 95 -12.68 17.11 -6.42
N TYR A 96 -11.75 17.72 -7.16
CA TYR A 96 -10.31 17.48 -6.96
C TYR A 96 -9.83 17.92 -5.57
N LYS A 97 -10.28 19.09 -5.09
CA LYS A 97 -9.93 19.58 -3.75
C LYS A 97 -10.55 18.71 -2.65
N GLU A 98 -11.78 18.22 -2.82
CA GLU A 98 -12.42 17.30 -1.87
C GLU A 98 -11.65 15.98 -1.76
N GLN A 99 -11.18 15.41 -2.88
CA GLN A 99 -10.33 14.22 -2.88
C GLN A 99 -9.00 14.47 -2.17
N GLU A 100 -8.36 15.61 -2.42
CA GLU A 100 -7.11 15.94 -1.74
C GLU A 100 -7.31 16.16 -0.24
N ILE A 101 -8.41 16.80 0.18
CA ILE A 101 -8.77 16.94 1.60
C ILE A 101 -8.94 15.57 2.25
N HIS A 102 -9.65 14.64 1.60
CA HIS A 102 -9.80 13.27 2.11
C HIS A 102 -8.46 12.57 2.27
N ARG A 103 -7.60 12.61 1.24
CA ARG A 103 -6.26 12.00 1.29
C ARG A 103 -5.40 12.59 2.41
N LEU A 104 -5.41 13.91 2.56
CA LEU A 104 -4.65 14.60 3.61
C LEU A 104 -5.21 14.29 5.00
N ALA A 105 -6.53 14.17 5.15
CA ALA A 105 -7.16 13.80 6.41
C ALA A 105 -6.76 12.39 6.85
N GLU A 106 -6.80 11.42 5.93
CA GLU A 106 -6.34 10.05 6.19
C GLU A 106 -4.85 10.04 6.59
N SER A 107 -4.00 10.76 5.86
CA SER A 107 -2.57 10.86 6.19
C SER A 107 -2.32 11.54 7.53
N LEU A 108 -3.15 12.50 7.94
CA LEU A 108 -3.03 13.15 9.24
C LEU A 108 -3.41 12.18 10.35
N GLU A 109 -4.48 11.40 10.15
CA GLU A 109 -4.94 10.40 11.12
C GLU A 109 -3.90 9.30 11.33
N THR A 110 -3.27 8.80 10.27
CA THR A 110 -2.20 7.80 10.38
C THR A 110 -1.01 8.36 11.16
N LEU A 111 -0.52 9.56 10.82
CA LEU A 111 0.58 10.20 11.54
C LEU A 111 0.25 10.46 13.00
N LYS A 112 -1.00 10.83 13.31
CA LYS A 112 -1.46 11.05 14.68
C LYS A 112 -1.42 9.74 15.48
N ASN A 113 -1.88 8.64 14.89
CA ASN A 113 -1.84 7.33 15.53
C ASN A 113 -0.39 6.86 15.76
N GLU A 114 0.50 7.02 14.77
CA GLU A 114 1.93 6.75 14.95
C GLU A 114 2.55 7.60 16.06
N GLY A 115 2.15 8.87 16.17
CA GLY A 115 2.58 9.76 17.23
C GLY A 115 2.17 9.26 18.61
N ILE A 116 0.91 8.82 18.77
CA ILE A 116 0.41 8.25 20.02
C ILE A 116 1.16 6.96 20.39
N GLU A 117 1.42 6.08 19.42
CA GLU A 117 2.17 4.85 19.64
C GLU A 117 3.61 5.12 20.09
N LYS A 118 4.29 6.06 19.43
CA LYS A 118 5.66 6.48 19.79
C LYS A 118 5.70 7.13 21.17
N GLU A 119 4.73 7.97 21.50
CA GLU A 119 4.62 8.57 22.83
C GLU A 119 4.39 7.52 23.92
N SER A 120 3.51 6.54 23.67
CA SER A 120 3.31 5.42 24.59
C SER A 120 4.58 4.60 24.78
N LEU A 121 5.35 4.39 23.72
CA LEU A 121 6.62 3.68 23.77
C LEU A 121 7.67 4.47 24.57
N LEU A 122 7.77 5.78 24.36
CA LEU A 122 8.64 6.66 25.13
C LEU A 122 8.30 6.64 26.61
N GLU A 123 7.02 6.74 26.97
CA GLU A 123 6.60 6.70 28.38
C GLU A 123 6.91 5.34 29.04
N LYS A 124 6.77 4.22 28.29
CA LYS A 124 7.22 2.90 28.77
C LYS A 124 8.74 2.84 28.98
N HIS A 125 9.52 3.55 28.15
CA HIS A 125 10.98 3.56 28.25
C HIS A 125 11.52 4.53 29.31
N ARG A 126 10.76 5.58 29.63
CA ARG A 126 11.12 6.61 30.59
C ARG A 126 11.55 6.05 31.95
N LYS A 127 10.82 5.09 32.50
CA LYS A 127 11.19 4.44 33.78
C LYS A 127 12.57 3.76 33.74
N TYR A 128 12.98 3.23 32.59
CA TYR A 128 14.30 2.61 32.44
C TYR A 128 15.39 3.67 32.29
N GLU A 129 15.10 4.76 31.57
CA GLU A 129 16.00 5.91 31.49
C GLU A 129 16.22 6.55 32.87
N GLU A 130 15.15 6.81 33.62
CA GLU A 130 15.21 7.31 35.01
C GLU A 130 16.03 6.38 35.90
N PHE A 131 15.80 5.07 35.82
CA PHE A 131 16.60 4.08 36.53
C PHE A 131 18.09 4.14 36.14
N LEU A 132 18.41 4.13 34.84
CA LEU A 132 19.79 4.14 34.36
C LEU A 132 20.52 5.44 34.72
N ASN A 133 19.82 6.58 34.68
CA ASN A 133 20.34 7.84 35.19
C ASN A 133 20.61 7.77 36.69
N SER A 134 19.71 7.19 37.49
CA SER A 134 19.96 7.02 38.94
C SER A 134 21.17 6.14 39.27
N VAL A 135 21.49 5.17 38.40
CA VAL A 135 22.70 4.34 38.52
C VAL A 135 23.94 5.14 38.10
N LEU A 136 23.83 5.94 37.05
CA LEU A 136 24.88 6.83 36.57
C LEU A 136 25.28 7.87 37.63
N GLU A 137 24.30 8.47 38.31
CA GLU A 137 24.53 9.42 39.41
C GLU A 137 25.27 8.80 40.61
N ARG A 138 25.14 7.49 40.81
CA ARG A 138 25.82 6.76 41.89
C ARG A 138 27.23 6.31 41.51
N THR A 139 27.59 6.40 40.23
CA THR A 139 28.79 5.77 39.69
C THR A 139 29.58 6.76 38.84
N ASP A 140 30.70 7.27 39.36
CA ASP A 140 31.55 8.23 38.64
C ASP A 140 32.34 7.60 37.47
N GLU A 141 32.32 6.26 37.32
CA GLU A 141 33.07 5.55 36.28
C GLU A 141 32.53 5.76 34.87
N TYR A 142 31.25 6.08 34.70
CA TYR A 142 30.60 6.19 33.40
C TYR A 142 29.96 7.56 33.24
N LYS A 143 30.16 8.20 32.09
CA LYS A 143 29.62 9.53 31.79
C LYS A 143 28.27 9.51 31.05
N GLU A 144 27.96 8.39 30.39
CA GLU A 144 26.74 8.23 29.60
C GLU A 144 26.14 6.84 29.83
N ILE A 145 24.81 6.76 29.79
CA ILE A 145 24.05 5.50 29.92
C ILE A 145 24.54 4.43 28.92
N LYS A 146 24.91 4.84 27.71
CA LYS A 146 25.38 3.93 26.66
C LYS A 146 26.57 3.08 27.13
N PHE A 147 27.55 3.70 27.79
CA PHE A 147 28.74 2.98 28.28
C PHE A 147 28.38 2.00 29.41
N LEU A 148 27.42 2.36 30.27
CA LEU A 148 26.91 1.47 31.32
C LEU A 148 26.25 0.21 30.71
N VAL A 149 25.44 0.40 29.66
CA VAL A 149 24.77 -0.72 28.95
C VAL A 149 25.78 -1.61 28.23
N GLU A 150 26.78 -1.03 27.56
CA GLU A 150 27.85 -1.78 26.90
C GLU A 150 28.66 -2.59 27.91
N ARG A 151 29.02 -1.98 29.05
CA ARG A 151 29.73 -2.68 30.14
C ARG A 151 28.91 -3.83 30.70
N TRP A 152 27.63 -3.60 30.98
CA TRP A 152 26.72 -4.64 31.47
C TRP A 152 26.63 -5.80 30.48
N LYS A 153 26.53 -5.52 29.18
CA LYS A 153 26.49 -6.54 28.13
C LYS A 153 27.76 -7.40 28.16
N ILE A 154 28.94 -6.77 28.20
CA ILE A 154 30.23 -7.49 28.27
C ILE A 154 30.28 -8.35 29.54
N LEU A 155 29.88 -7.81 30.70
CA LEU A 155 29.88 -8.55 31.96
C LEU A 155 28.93 -9.74 31.92
N LYS A 156 27.74 -9.57 31.35
CA LYS A 156 26.76 -10.63 31.20
C LYS A 156 27.28 -11.73 30.28
N ASP A 157 27.77 -11.35 29.10
CA ASP A 157 28.30 -12.30 28.10
C ASP A 157 29.50 -13.09 28.68
N THR A 158 30.42 -12.39 29.36
CA THR A 158 31.57 -13.01 30.02
C THR A 158 31.13 -13.91 31.17
N GLY A 159 30.16 -13.47 31.99
CA GLY A 159 29.61 -14.25 33.09
C GLY A 159 28.92 -15.54 32.60
N ASP A 160 28.18 -15.45 31.51
CA ASP A 160 27.51 -16.61 30.89
C ASP A 160 28.52 -17.55 30.21
N GLN A 161 29.64 -17.03 29.70
CA GLN A 161 30.75 -17.86 29.23
C GLN A 161 31.45 -18.59 30.39
N LEU A 162 31.77 -17.89 31.47
CA LEU A 162 32.43 -18.48 32.64
C LEU A 162 31.53 -19.54 33.32
N ARG A 163 30.22 -19.30 33.39
CA ARG A 163 29.24 -20.29 33.88
C ARG A 163 29.31 -21.57 33.06
N ARG A 164 29.22 -21.46 31.73
CA ARG A 164 29.30 -22.61 30.82
C ARG A 164 30.63 -23.36 30.95
N GLN A 165 31.75 -22.64 31.03
CA GLN A 165 33.06 -23.27 31.23
C GLN A 165 33.15 -24.00 32.58
N THR A 166 32.56 -23.43 33.63
CA THR A 166 32.52 -24.05 34.96
C THR A 166 31.70 -25.33 34.93
N GLU A 167 30.48 -25.28 34.35
CA GLU A 167 29.60 -26.44 34.18
C GLU A 167 30.28 -27.56 33.36
N GLU A 168 30.99 -27.20 32.29
CA GLU A 168 31.74 -28.16 31.49
C GLU A 168 32.91 -28.78 32.28
N SER A 169 33.65 -27.96 33.03
CA SER A 169 34.76 -28.44 33.86
C SER A 169 34.28 -29.35 34.99
N THR A 170 33.15 -29.05 35.63
CA THR A 170 32.57 -29.91 36.67
C THR A 170 32.13 -31.24 36.08
N LEU A 171 31.44 -31.24 34.94
CA LEU A 171 31.03 -32.46 34.24
C LEU A 171 32.24 -33.33 33.83
N ARG A 172 33.30 -32.70 33.32
CA ARG A 172 34.56 -33.41 32.97
C ARG A 172 35.19 -34.04 34.20
N THR A 173 35.28 -33.29 35.31
CA THR A 173 35.86 -33.78 36.57
C THR A 173 35.04 -34.95 37.13
N GLU A 174 33.71 -34.83 37.16
CA GLU A 174 32.81 -35.92 37.58
C GLU A 174 32.99 -37.18 36.71
N SER A 175 33.11 -37.03 35.40
CA SER A 175 33.35 -38.15 34.48
C SER A 175 34.72 -38.82 34.73
N GLN A 176 35.76 -38.04 34.98
CA GLN A 176 37.09 -38.54 35.32
C GLN A 176 37.09 -39.25 36.67
N SER A 177 36.46 -38.67 37.70
CA SER A 177 36.31 -39.30 39.02
C SER A 177 35.55 -40.64 38.92
N LYS A 178 34.47 -40.70 38.15
CA LYS A 178 33.74 -41.96 37.89
C LYS A 178 34.62 -43.01 37.19
N SER A 179 35.37 -42.60 36.18
CA SER A 179 36.30 -43.48 35.45
C SER A 179 37.41 -44.01 36.37
N MET A 180 37.97 -43.15 37.23
CA MET A 180 39.00 -43.53 38.21
C MET A 180 38.44 -44.50 39.24
N GLN A 181 37.23 -44.24 39.77
CA GLN A 181 36.58 -45.14 40.71
C GLN A 181 36.35 -46.53 40.10
N LYS A 182 35.90 -46.58 38.84
CA LYS A 182 35.74 -47.84 38.11
C LYS A 182 37.07 -48.59 37.96
N TYR A 183 38.13 -47.88 37.57
CA TYR A 183 39.47 -48.48 37.44
C TYR A 183 40.00 -49.02 38.76
N MET A 184 39.82 -48.28 39.87
CA MET A 184 40.22 -48.78 41.20
C MET A 184 39.44 -50.02 41.61
N GLU A 185 38.13 -50.07 41.34
CA GLU A 185 37.31 -51.26 41.60
C GLU A 185 37.81 -52.48 40.82
N GLU A 186 38.08 -52.31 39.52
CA GLU A 186 38.66 -53.36 38.66
C GLU A 186 40.00 -53.86 39.20
N LYS A 187 40.90 -52.95 39.62
CA LYS A 187 42.20 -53.32 40.20
C LYS A 187 42.09 -53.97 41.57
N ASN A 188 41.15 -53.56 42.40
CA ASN A 188 40.88 -54.23 43.67
C ASN A 188 40.40 -55.67 43.45
N ILE A 189 39.54 -55.90 42.45
CA ILE A 189 39.11 -57.25 42.07
C ILE A 189 40.31 -58.08 41.58
N GLU A 190 41.20 -57.52 40.75
CA GLU A 190 42.43 -58.19 40.33
C GLU A 190 43.33 -58.56 41.52
N ILE A 191 43.53 -57.64 42.48
CA ILE A 191 44.32 -57.90 43.69
C ILE A 191 43.69 -59.03 44.51
N LEU A 192 42.37 -59.03 44.71
CA LEU A 192 41.66 -60.11 45.40
C LEU A 192 41.86 -61.46 44.68
N ASN A 193 41.80 -61.47 43.34
CA ASN A 193 42.08 -62.67 42.56
C ASN A 193 43.52 -63.16 42.73
N TYR A 194 44.52 -62.27 42.68
CA TYR A 194 45.91 -62.65 42.92
C TYR A 194 46.14 -63.15 44.35
N ASN A 195 45.53 -62.52 45.35
CA ASN A 195 45.60 -62.97 46.74
C ASN A 195 45.01 -64.38 46.91
N ASN A 196 43.87 -64.66 46.26
CA ASN A 196 43.28 -65.99 46.24
C ASN A 196 44.21 -67.03 45.60
N ILE A 197 44.89 -66.67 44.49
CA ILE A 197 45.86 -67.54 43.83
C ILE A 197 47.06 -67.79 44.76
N VAL A 198 47.62 -66.76 45.39
CA VAL A 198 48.75 -66.89 46.33
C VAL A 198 48.38 -67.81 47.49
N ALA A 199 47.20 -67.61 48.11
CA ALA A 199 46.72 -68.48 49.18
C ALA A 199 46.60 -69.94 48.72
N SER A 200 46.07 -70.18 47.50
CA SER A 200 45.99 -71.54 46.95
C SER A 200 47.36 -72.19 46.73
N LEU A 201 48.36 -71.41 46.34
CA LEU A 201 49.73 -71.89 46.13
C LEU A 201 50.43 -72.17 47.47
N GLN A 202 50.25 -71.31 48.47
CA GLN A 202 50.74 -71.52 49.83
C GLN A 202 50.19 -72.81 50.42
N ASN A 203 48.87 -73.01 50.36
CA ASN A 203 48.23 -74.25 50.84
C ASN A 203 48.80 -75.51 50.14
N ARG A 204 49.07 -75.44 48.83
CA ARG A 204 49.68 -76.56 48.09
C ARG A 204 51.12 -76.83 48.50
N LEU A 205 51.87 -75.79 48.83
CA LEU A 205 53.26 -75.87 49.26
C LEU A 205 53.35 -76.45 50.68
N GLU A 206 52.51 -75.98 51.60
CA GLU A 206 52.37 -76.56 52.95
C GLU A 206 51.99 -78.04 52.88
N ALA A 207 50.98 -78.40 52.08
CA ALA A 207 50.60 -79.80 51.91
C ALA A 207 51.74 -80.69 51.35
N ARG A 208 52.59 -80.15 50.48
CA ARG A 208 53.79 -80.85 49.97
C ARG A 208 54.86 -80.99 51.05
N MET A 209 55.10 -79.95 51.84
CA MET A 209 56.07 -79.95 52.95
C MET A 209 55.65 -80.94 54.04
N ASP A 210 54.38 -80.95 54.43
CA ASP A 210 53.84 -81.91 55.38
C ASP A 210 54.00 -83.35 54.86
N GLY A 211 53.73 -83.58 53.58
CA GLY A 211 53.95 -84.88 52.94
C GLY A 211 55.43 -85.30 52.92
N LEU A 212 56.35 -84.37 52.67
CA LEU A 212 57.79 -84.62 52.74
C LEU A 212 58.23 -84.99 54.16
N LEU A 213 57.80 -84.22 55.16
CA LEU A 213 58.13 -84.46 56.57
C LEU A 213 57.59 -85.82 57.04
N GLN A 214 56.36 -86.18 56.66
CA GLN A 214 55.82 -87.51 56.92
C GLN A 214 56.65 -88.61 56.25
N GLY A 215 57.10 -88.39 55.01
CA GLY A 215 57.98 -89.31 54.29
C GLY A 215 59.35 -89.48 54.94
N GLU A 216 59.98 -88.39 55.39
CA GLU A 216 61.26 -88.40 56.09
C GLU A 216 61.16 -89.13 57.43
N ASN A 217 60.13 -88.82 58.23
CA ASN A 217 59.89 -89.52 59.50
C ASN A 217 59.68 -91.03 59.28
N ALA A 218 58.88 -91.41 58.27
CA ALA A 218 58.69 -92.81 57.93
C ALA A 218 59.98 -93.49 57.44
N ALA A 219 60.86 -92.78 56.74
CA ALA A 219 62.17 -93.29 56.33
C ALA A 219 63.12 -93.44 57.52
N GLU A 220 63.11 -92.50 58.46
CA GLU A 220 63.92 -92.54 59.68
C GLU A 220 63.48 -93.68 60.61
N GLU A 221 62.17 -93.87 60.80
CA GLU A 221 61.62 -95.01 61.53
C GLU A 221 62.03 -96.35 60.89
N ARG A 222 61.94 -96.45 59.55
CA ARG A 222 62.44 -97.63 58.81
C ARG A 222 63.94 -97.84 59.03
N SER A 223 64.73 -96.78 58.99
CA SER A 223 66.19 -96.87 59.19
C SER A 223 66.54 -97.29 60.61
N LYS A 224 65.87 -96.73 61.63
CA LYS A 224 65.98 -97.15 63.04
C LYS A 224 65.58 -98.62 63.22
N SER A 225 64.50 -99.06 62.58
CA SER A 225 64.07 -100.46 62.59
C SER A 225 65.13 -101.39 61.96
N ILE A 226 65.73 -101.01 60.82
CA ILE A 226 66.83 -101.76 60.18
C ILE A 226 68.07 -101.81 61.08
N LEU A 227 68.44 -100.70 61.70
CA LEU A 227 69.55 -100.63 62.65
C LEU A 227 69.32 -101.52 63.88
N MET A 228 68.12 -101.52 64.44
CA MET A 228 67.72 -102.39 65.55
C MET A 228 67.82 -103.86 65.15
N HIS A 229 67.29 -104.22 63.97
CA HIS A 229 67.41 -105.58 63.44
C HIS A 229 68.88 -105.99 63.18
N ASN A 230 69.75 -105.08 62.73
CA ASN A 230 71.18 -105.33 62.58
C ASN A 230 71.91 -105.46 63.93
N LEU A 231 71.49 -104.71 64.96
CA LEU A 231 72.04 -104.80 66.31
C LEU A 231 71.67 -106.14 66.97
N GLU A 232 70.43 -106.58 66.82
CA GLU A 232 69.96 -107.90 67.24
C GLU A 232 70.73 -109.02 66.54
N ALA A 233 70.97 -108.89 65.23
CA ALA A 233 71.81 -109.84 64.48
C ALA A 233 73.28 -109.84 64.95
N SER A 234 73.78 -108.73 65.51
CA SER A 234 75.16 -108.62 66.03
C SER A 234 75.30 -109.18 67.45
N GLN A 235 74.26 -109.11 68.28
CA GLN A 235 74.24 -109.68 69.63
C GLN A 235 74.18 -111.22 69.65
N ILE A 236 73.83 -111.85 68.54
CA ILE A 236 73.86 -113.32 68.36
C ILE A 236 75.28 -113.84 68.04
N LYS A 237 76.26 -112.94 67.79
CA LYS A 237 77.63 -113.28 67.37
C LYS A 237 78.72 -113.15 68.45
N MET A 238 78.37 -112.90 69.72
CA MET A 238 79.25 -113.08 70.89
C MET A 238 78.72 -114.22 71.76
#